data_AF-A0A0R2QEY0-F1
#
_entry.id   AF-A0A0R2QEY0-F1
#
_cell.length_a   1.000
_cell.length_b   1.000
_cell.length_c   1.000
_cell.angle_alpha   90.00
_cell.angle_beta   90.00
_cell.angle_gamma   90.00
#
_symmetry.space_group_name_H-M   'P 1'
#
loop_
_entity.id
_entity.type
_entity.pdbx_description
1 polymer ?
#
loop_
_entity_poly.entity_id
_entity_poly.type
_entity_poly.pdbx_seq_one_letter_code
_entity_poly.pdbx_strand_id
1 'polypeptide(L)'
;DTMHIVADLYGIVNVPAALWIDENNKIVRPADSTPASDMWRSFSGVDSAVHHDLLRRWVRNDELTMDADAVRSFQVLPTNDVQQARLHRRIAVALRLQGDETGALQHMDYAEQLAPHDWTIRRGNMPLRGVDPFGEKFMEFVGEWSAAGSPGFKLGTGRETK
;
A
#
# COMPACT_ATOMS: atom_id res chain seq x y z
N ASP A 1 -5.37 11.45 0.55
CA ASP A 1 -5.24 12.78 -0.09
C ASP A 1 -5.49 12.63 -1.59
N THR A 2 -5.84 13.70 -2.31
CA THR A 2 -6.24 13.61 -3.73
C THR A 2 -5.10 13.25 -4.69
N MET A 3 -3.85 13.52 -4.29
CA MET A 3 -2.66 13.36 -5.15
C MET A 3 -1.76 12.18 -4.74
N HIS A 4 -2.23 11.31 -3.85
CA HIS A 4 -1.50 10.13 -3.34
C HIS A 4 -0.12 10.45 -2.72
N ILE A 5 0.05 11.66 -2.20
CA ILE A 5 1.28 12.13 -1.57
C ILE A 5 1.57 11.31 -0.31
N VAL A 6 0.55 10.92 0.46
CA VAL A 6 0.75 10.12 1.69
C VAL A 6 1.37 8.77 1.35
N ALA A 7 0.86 8.11 0.31
CA ALA A 7 1.43 6.83 -0.12
C ALA A 7 2.87 6.98 -0.63
N ASP A 8 3.16 8.14 -1.25
CA ASP A 8 4.48 8.47 -1.75
C ASP A 8 5.51 8.60 -0.62
N LEU A 9 5.20 9.46 0.36
CA LEU A 9 6.07 9.81 1.47
C LEU A 9 6.35 8.63 2.42
N TYR A 10 5.37 7.74 2.61
CA TYR A 10 5.47 6.67 3.60
C TYR A 10 5.68 5.27 3.02
N GLY A 11 5.95 5.17 1.70
CA GLY A 11 6.22 3.89 1.06
C GLY A 11 5.02 2.92 1.09
N ILE A 12 3.79 3.46 1.06
CA ILE A 12 2.57 2.65 1.02
C ILE A 12 2.36 2.19 -0.41
N VAL A 13 2.37 0.88 -0.62
CA VAL A 13 2.19 0.22 -1.92
C VAL A 13 1.04 -0.80 -1.91
N ASN A 14 0.50 -1.09 -0.73
CA ASN A 14 -0.63 -1.98 -0.52
C ASN A 14 -1.56 -1.42 0.57
N VAL A 15 -2.82 -1.85 0.59
CA VAL A 15 -3.83 -1.51 1.60
C VAL A 15 -4.58 -2.77 2.08
N PRO A 16 -5.01 -2.84 3.35
CA PRO A 16 -4.78 -1.87 4.42
C PRO A 16 -3.29 -1.76 4.78
N ALA A 17 -2.86 -0.60 5.26
CA ALA A 17 -1.49 -0.38 5.71
C ALA A 17 -1.47 0.46 6.98
N ALA A 18 -0.57 0.12 7.89
CA ALA A 18 -0.21 0.96 9.03
C ALA A 18 1.30 1.12 9.11
N LEU A 19 1.74 2.28 9.55
CA LEU A 19 3.09 2.57 10.01
C LEU A 19 3.00 3.31 11.34
N TRP A 20 4.06 3.27 12.14
CA TRP A 20 4.09 3.96 13.43
C TRP A 20 5.10 5.08 13.41
N ILE A 21 4.67 6.24 13.90
CA ILE A 21 5.48 7.44 14.02
C ILE A 21 5.43 7.87 15.48
N ASP A 22 6.59 8.07 16.10
CA ASP A 22 6.69 8.55 17.47
C ASP A 22 6.50 10.08 17.57
N GLU A 23 6.51 10.60 18.80
CA GLU A 23 6.37 12.03 19.11
C GLU A 23 7.54 12.89 18.58
N ASN A 24 8.66 12.26 18.19
CA ASN A 24 9.83 12.91 17.60
C ASN A 24 9.82 12.85 16.06
N ASN A 25 8.69 12.49 15.46
CA ASN A 25 8.50 12.34 14.01
C ASN A 25 9.43 11.27 13.40
N LYS A 26 9.75 10.21 14.14
CA LYS A 26 10.50 9.05 13.63
C LYS A 26 9.57 7.91 13.33
N ILE A 27 9.76 7.29 12.16
CA ILE A 27 9.13 6.02 11.85
C ILE A 27 9.78 4.97 12.76
N VAL A 28 9.01 4.44 13.70
CA VAL A 28 9.44 3.40 14.66
C VAL A 28 8.93 2.00 14.27
N ARG A 29 8.03 1.94 13.29
CA ARG A 29 7.63 0.72 12.60
C ARG A 29 7.28 1.05 11.15
N PRO A 30 7.90 0.39 10.15
CA PRO A 30 7.65 0.72 8.74
C PRO A 30 6.23 0.30 8.31
N ALA A 31 5.81 0.80 7.14
CA ALA A 31 4.51 0.45 6.57
C ALA A 31 4.40 -1.07 6.35
N ASP A 32 3.29 -1.63 6.79
CA ASP A 32 2.98 -3.05 6.65
C ASP A 32 1.48 -3.32 6.55
N SER A 33 1.12 -4.46 5.97
CA SER A 33 -0.27 -4.89 5.84
C SER A 33 -0.78 -5.39 7.19
N THR A 34 -1.63 -4.59 7.82
CA THR A 34 -2.14 -4.82 9.17
C THR A 34 -3.64 -4.56 9.19
N PRO A 35 -4.45 -5.55 8.77
CA PRO A 35 -5.90 -5.44 8.83
C PRO A 35 -6.37 -5.15 10.26
N ALA A 36 -7.37 -4.29 10.40
CA ALA A 36 -7.92 -3.90 11.72
C ALA A 36 -8.76 -5.01 12.39
N SER A 37 -9.09 -6.08 11.66
CA SER A 37 -9.83 -7.23 12.18
C SER A 37 -9.61 -8.46 11.32
N ASP A 38 -10.01 -9.63 11.83
CA ASP A 38 -9.91 -10.92 11.15
C ASP A 38 -11.05 -11.18 10.15
N MET A 39 -11.91 -10.19 9.86
CA MET A 39 -13.04 -10.33 8.92
C MET A 39 -12.60 -10.87 7.55
N TRP A 40 -11.38 -10.54 7.10
CA TRP A 40 -10.79 -11.00 5.84
C TRP A 40 -9.55 -11.87 6.03
N ARG A 41 -9.36 -12.49 7.20
CA ARG A 41 -8.16 -13.29 7.52
C ARG A 41 -7.90 -14.42 6.53
N SER A 42 -8.95 -15.10 6.06
CA SER A 42 -8.82 -16.17 5.04
C SER A 42 -8.27 -15.65 3.70
N PHE A 43 -8.54 -14.39 3.36
CA PHE A 43 -8.04 -13.74 2.16
C PHE A 43 -6.63 -13.18 2.36
N SER A 44 -6.43 -12.40 3.43
CA SER A 44 -5.15 -11.73 3.69
C SER A 44 -4.06 -12.67 4.20
N GLY A 45 -4.42 -13.78 4.86
CA GLY A 45 -3.49 -14.63 5.59
C GLY A 45 -2.79 -13.90 6.74
N VAL A 46 -3.48 -12.96 7.38
CA VAL A 46 -2.92 -12.12 8.45
C VAL A 46 -3.79 -12.21 9.70
N ASP A 47 -3.17 -12.57 10.83
CA ASP A 47 -3.75 -12.47 12.17
C ASP A 47 -3.62 -11.03 12.68
N SER A 48 -4.76 -10.33 12.78
CA SER A 48 -4.78 -8.92 13.23
C SER A 48 -4.39 -8.74 14.70
N ALA A 49 -4.56 -9.78 15.55
CA ALA A 49 -4.23 -9.69 16.97
C ALA A 49 -2.74 -9.43 17.20
N VAL A 50 -1.86 -9.96 16.35
CA VAL A 50 -0.42 -9.76 16.44
C VAL A 50 -0.06 -8.27 16.37
N HIS A 51 -0.65 -7.53 15.42
CA HIS A 51 -0.43 -6.09 15.30
C HIS A 51 -1.03 -5.33 16.50
N HIS A 52 -2.23 -5.69 16.93
CA HIS A 52 -2.89 -5.05 18.08
C HIS A 52 -2.08 -5.21 19.37
N ASP A 53 -1.50 -6.38 19.60
CA ASP A 53 -0.70 -6.66 20.80
C ASP A 53 0.64 -5.93 20.77
N LEU A 54 1.28 -5.86 19.60
CA LEU A 54 2.46 -5.00 19.39
C LEU A 54 2.12 -3.54 19.68
N LEU A 55 1.02 -3.02 19.11
CA LEU A 55 0.61 -1.62 19.28
C LEU A 55 0.31 -1.30 20.75
N ARG A 56 -0.38 -2.21 21.45
CA ARG A 56 -0.71 -2.04 22.87
C ARG A 56 0.52 -1.98 23.75
N ARG A 57 1.53 -2.82 23.48
CA ARG A 57 2.81 -2.81 24.20
C ARG A 57 3.57 -1.50 24.00
N TRP A 58 3.63 -1.01 22.77
CA TRP A 58 4.26 0.27 22.51
C TRP A 58 3.52 1.42 23.21
N VAL A 59 2.22 1.59 22.96
CA VAL A 59 1.46 2.73 23.49
C VAL A 59 1.37 2.75 25.02
N ARG A 60 1.30 1.57 25.67
CA ARG A 60 1.13 1.52 27.15
C ARG A 60 2.45 1.43 27.91
N ASN A 61 3.46 0.81 27.32
CA ASN A 61 4.69 0.44 28.03
C ASN A 61 5.97 0.98 27.37
N ASP A 62 5.86 1.75 26.29
CA ASP A 62 6.97 2.23 25.47
C ASP A 62 7.86 1.10 24.92
N GLU A 63 7.25 -0.08 24.69
CA GLU A 63 7.98 -1.27 24.24
C GLU A 63 7.93 -1.40 22.71
N LEU A 64 9.02 -0.99 22.05
CA LEU A 64 9.26 -1.23 20.63
C LEU A 64 9.97 -2.57 20.42
N THR A 65 9.59 -3.31 19.37
CA THR A 65 10.20 -4.61 19.03
C THR A 65 11.25 -4.51 17.92
N MET A 66 11.59 -3.30 17.49
CA MET A 66 12.51 -3.04 16.38
C MET A 66 13.38 -1.84 16.75
N ASP A 67 14.67 -1.96 16.50
CA ASP A 67 15.58 -0.81 16.52
C ASP A 67 15.56 -0.07 15.16
N ALA A 68 16.30 1.04 15.09
CA ALA A 68 16.34 1.88 13.89
C ALA A 68 16.87 1.15 12.64
N ASP A 69 17.83 0.25 12.80
CA ASP A 69 18.42 -0.50 11.69
C ASP A 69 17.44 -1.56 11.17
N ALA A 70 16.77 -2.28 12.06
CA ALA A 70 15.68 -3.19 11.73
C ALA A 70 14.57 -2.44 10.99
N VAL A 71 14.08 -1.31 11.53
CA VAL A 71 13.06 -0.49 10.86
C VAL A 71 13.48 -0.16 9.44
N ARG A 72 14.71 0.32 9.24
CA ARG A 72 15.22 0.72 7.92
C ARG A 72 15.32 -0.46 6.95
N SER A 73 15.73 -1.64 7.42
CA SER A 73 15.84 -2.84 6.57
C SER A 73 14.50 -3.30 5.98
N PHE A 74 13.41 -3.12 6.73
CA PHE A 74 12.06 -3.51 6.31
C PHE A 74 11.32 -2.42 5.54
N GLN A 75 11.83 -1.19 5.50
CA GLN A 75 11.23 -0.12 4.69
C GLN A 75 11.21 -0.50 3.21
N VAL A 76 10.06 -0.22 2.58
CA VAL A 76 9.91 -0.26 1.12
C VAL A 76 10.31 1.10 0.59
N LEU A 77 11.46 1.15 -0.09
CA LEU A 77 11.94 2.38 -0.73
C LEU A 77 11.37 2.47 -2.16
N PRO A 78 11.01 3.67 -2.62
CA PRO A 78 10.49 3.83 -3.96
C PRO A 78 11.60 3.60 -4.99
N THR A 79 11.27 2.86 -6.05
CA THR A 79 12.12 2.75 -7.24
C THR A 79 11.86 3.91 -8.19
N ASN A 80 12.71 4.11 -9.21
CA ASN A 80 12.45 5.10 -10.25
C ASN A 80 11.11 4.84 -10.96
N ASP A 81 10.82 3.58 -11.29
CA ASP A 81 9.58 3.19 -11.96
C ASP A 81 8.35 3.52 -11.10
N VAL A 82 8.39 3.22 -9.79
CA VAL A 82 7.29 3.57 -8.88
C VAL A 82 7.11 5.08 -8.77
N GLN A 83 8.19 5.87 -8.72
CA GLN A 83 8.09 7.33 -8.70
C GLN A 83 7.49 7.88 -10.00
N GLN A 84 7.90 7.34 -11.15
CA GLN A 84 7.31 7.70 -12.44
C GLN A 84 5.85 7.29 -12.51
N ALA A 85 5.49 6.10 -12.04
CA ALA A 85 4.12 5.62 -12.00
C ALA A 85 3.22 6.56 -11.17
N ARG A 86 3.69 6.98 -9.99
CA ARG A 86 3.00 7.96 -9.13
C ARG A 86 2.87 9.32 -9.80
N LEU A 87 3.88 9.78 -10.53
CA LEU A 87 3.79 11.00 -11.34
C LEU A 87 2.71 10.88 -12.43
N HIS A 88 2.72 9.80 -13.21
CA HIS A 88 1.70 9.54 -14.22
C HIS A 88 0.30 9.51 -13.60
N ARG A 89 0.11 8.84 -12.45
CA ARG A 89 -1.16 8.85 -11.72
C ARG A 89 -1.59 10.26 -11.31
N ARG A 90 -0.69 11.11 -10.82
CA ARG A 90 -1.00 12.51 -10.48
C ARG A 90 -1.42 13.33 -11.70
N ILE A 91 -0.75 13.15 -12.83
CA ILE A 91 -1.15 13.79 -14.10
C ILE A 91 -2.53 13.30 -14.53
N ALA A 92 -2.82 12.00 -14.43
CA ALA A 92 -4.12 11.45 -14.77
C ALA A 92 -5.27 12.06 -13.95
N VAL A 93 -5.05 12.23 -12.64
CA VAL A 93 -6.03 12.89 -11.75
C VAL A 93 -6.23 14.34 -12.16
N ALA A 94 -5.16 15.08 -12.46
CA ALA A 94 -5.25 16.47 -12.90
C ALA A 94 -6.00 16.64 -14.23
N LEU A 95 -5.70 15.80 -15.23
CA LEU A 95 -6.37 15.81 -16.54
C LEU A 95 -7.87 15.50 -16.40
N ARG A 96 -8.21 14.52 -15.55
CA ARG A 96 -9.61 14.18 -15.26
C ARG A 96 -10.36 15.36 -14.65
N LEU A 97 -9.75 16.10 -13.72
CA LEU A 97 -10.36 17.31 -13.13
C LEU A 97 -10.58 18.43 -14.15
N GLN A 98 -9.81 18.43 -15.24
CA GLN A 98 -9.96 19.37 -16.36
C GLN A 98 -10.93 18.89 -17.44
N GLY A 99 -11.50 17.68 -17.29
CA GLY A 99 -12.40 17.07 -18.26
C GLY A 99 -11.70 16.33 -19.41
N ASP A 100 -10.37 16.19 -19.39
CA ASP A 100 -9.62 15.40 -20.37
C ASP A 100 -9.59 13.92 -19.96
N GLU A 101 -10.67 13.20 -20.30
CA GLU A 101 -10.79 11.78 -19.98
C GLU A 101 -9.80 10.90 -20.76
N THR A 102 -9.50 11.26 -22.01
CA THR A 102 -8.59 10.46 -22.85
C THR A 102 -7.17 10.56 -22.34
N GLY A 103 -6.68 11.78 -22.05
CA GLY A 103 -5.37 11.97 -21.45
C GLY A 103 -5.27 11.34 -20.06
N ALA A 104 -6.34 11.43 -19.25
CA ALA A 104 -6.36 10.77 -17.96
C ALA A 104 -6.18 9.24 -18.07
N LEU A 105 -6.89 8.58 -18.99
CA LEU A 105 -6.78 7.14 -19.21
C LEU A 105 -5.38 6.74 -19.69
N GLN A 106 -4.79 7.48 -20.62
CA GLN A 106 -3.42 7.22 -21.10
C GLN A 106 -2.40 7.28 -19.96
N HIS A 107 -2.49 8.30 -19.09
CA HIS A 107 -1.60 8.41 -17.94
C HIS A 107 -1.87 7.34 -16.87
N MET A 108 -3.11 6.87 -16.71
CA MET A 108 -3.39 5.70 -15.86
C MET A 108 -2.71 4.43 -16.42
N ASP A 109 -2.78 4.20 -17.73
CA ASP A 109 -2.12 3.06 -18.37
C ASP A 109 -0.60 3.07 -18.14
N TYR A 110 0.06 4.21 -18.33
CA TYR A 110 1.49 4.33 -18.03
C TYR A 110 1.81 4.04 -16.55
N ALA A 111 0.99 4.53 -15.63
CA ALA A 111 1.18 4.27 -14.20
C ALA A 111 1.05 2.76 -13.88
N GLU A 112 0.04 2.09 -14.45
CA GLU A 112 -0.19 0.67 -14.24
C GLU A 112 0.87 -0.22 -14.92
N GLN A 113 1.46 0.22 -16.03
CA GLN A 113 2.57 -0.48 -16.69
C GLN A 113 3.87 -0.38 -15.89
N LEU A 114 4.17 0.79 -15.33
CA LEU A 114 5.38 1.04 -14.53
C LEU A 114 5.31 0.41 -13.14
N ALA A 115 4.12 0.32 -12.53
CA ALA A 115 3.91 -0.26 -11.21
C ALA A 115 2.76 -1.28 -11.22
N PRO A 116 2.93 -2.42 -11.92
CA PRO A 116 1.83 -3.36 -12.18
C PRO A 116 1.25 -4.04 -10.93
N HIS A 117 1.97 -3.97 -9.81
CA HIS A 117 1.67 -4.68 -8.57
C HIS A 117 1.38 -3.72 -7.40
N ASP A 118 1.41 -2.40 -7.63
CA ASP A 118 1.12 -1.41 -6.59
C ASP A 118 -0.39 -1.23 -6.49
N TRP A 119 -0.96 -1.60 -5.34
CA TRP A 119 -2.41 -1.55 -5.14
C TRP A 119 -2.91 -0.11 -5.04
N THR A 120 -2.08 0.83 -4.57
CA THR A 120 -2.47 2.24 -4.49
C THR A 120 -2.65 2.84 -5.88
N ILE A 121 -2.02 2.24 -6.90
CA ILE A 121 -2.17 2.60 -8.31
C ILE A 121 -3.25 1.75 -8.97
N ARG A 122 -3.11 0.42 -8.99
CA ARG A 122 -4.00 -0.50 -9.72
C ARG A 122 -5.42 -0.43 -9.18
N ARG A 123 -5.61 -0.74 -7.90
CA ARG A 123 -6.93 -0.68 -7.24
C ARG A 123 -7.41 0.77 -7.13
N GLY A 124 -6.49 1.71 -6.89
CA GLY A 124 -6.82 3.13 -6.82
C GLY A 124 -7.31 3.75 -8.14
N ASN A 125 -6.94 3.18 -9.29
CA ASN A 125 -7.41 3.63 -10.61
C ASN A 125 -8.80 3.07 -10.96
N MET A 126 -9.18 1.92 -10.40
CA MET A 126 -10.44 1.25 -10.76
C MET A 126 -11.66 2.19 -10.67
N PRO A 127 -11.92 2.92 -9.56
CA PRO A 127 -13.06 3.84 -9.51
C PRO A 127 -12.96 4.99 -10.51
N LEU A 128 -11.73 5.45 -10.83
CA LEU A 128 -11.50 6.50 -11.82
C LEU A 128 -11.81 6.03 -13.25
N ARG A 129 -11.82 4.72 -13.46
CA ARG A 129 -12.18 4.02 -14.71
C ARG A 129 -13.61 3.49 -14.71
N GLY A 130 -14.41 3.77 -13.67
CA GLY A 130 -15.76 3.20 -13.52
C GLY A 130 -15.77 1.70 -13.22
N VAL A 131 -14.66 1.15 -12.74
CA VAL A 131 -14.50 -0.25 -12.36
C VAL A 131 -14.68 -0.40 -10.85
N ASP A 132 -15.41 -1.43 -10.42
CA ASP A 132 -15.58 -1.76 -9.01
C ASP A 132 -14.24 -2.24 -8.39
N PRO A 133 -13.68 -1.53 -7.39
CA PRO A 133 -12.43 -1.92 -6.72
C PRO A 133 -12.55 -3.14 -5.79
N PHE A 134 -13.70 -3.83 -5.83
CA PHE A 134 -13.97 -5.12 -5.18
C PHE A 134 -14.53 -6.18 -6.15
N GLY A 135 -14.70 -5.85 -7.43
CA GLY A 135 -15.32 -6.72 -8.42
C GLY A 135 -14.36 -7.68 -9.12
N GLU A 136 -14.79 -8.22 -10.26
CA GLU A 136 -14.04 -9.21 -11.05
C GLU A 136 -12.63 -8.72 -11.43
N LYS A 137 -12.51 -7.49 -11.95
CA LYS A 137 -11.22 -6.89 -12.30
C LYS A 137 -10.28 -6.70 -11.12
N PHE A 138 -10.82 -6.50 -9.92
CA PHE A 138 -10.01 -6.49 -8.71
C PHE A 138 -9.49 -7.89 -8.39
N MET A 139 -10.33 -8.93 -8.50
CA MET A 139 -9.91 -10.30 -8.26
C MET A 139 -8.90 -10.82 -9.30
N GLU A 140 -9.03 -10.42 -10.57
CA GLU A 140 -8.01 -10.66 -11.61
C GLU A 140 -6.66 -10.10 -11.17
N PHE A 141 -6.63 -8.82 -10.77
CA PHE A 141 -5.42 -8.17 -10.27
C PHE A 141 -4.84 -8.86 -9.02
N VAL A 142 -5.68 -9.27 -8.08
CA VAL A 142 -5.23 -10.04 -6.90
C VAL A 142 -4.57 -11.35 -7.32
N GLY A 143 -5.10 -12.03 -8.34
CA GLY A 143 -4.51 -13.23 -8.92
C GLY A 143 -3.13 -12.97 -9.50
N GLU A 144 -2.98 -11.94 -10.34
CA GLU A 144 -1.69 -11.50 -10.91
C GLU A 144 -0.67 -11.19 -9.81
N TRP A 145 -1.08 -10.38 -8.83
CA TRP A 145 -0.25 -9.98 -7.69
C TRP A 145 0.18 -11.19 -6.85
N SER A 146 -0.72 -12.14 -6.61
CA SER A 146 -0.43 -13.35 -5.86
C SER A 146 0.55 -14.25 -6.61
N ALA A 147 0.35 -14.42 -7.93
CA ALA A 147 1.21 -15.23 -8.79
C ALA A 147 2.65 -14.69 -8.86
N ALA A 148 2.82 -13.38 -8.71
CA ALA A 148 4.14 -12.73 -8.62
C ALA A 148 4.79 -12.82 -7.23
N GLY A 149 4.25 -13.63 -6.31
CA GLY A 149 4.80 -13.80 -4.96
C GLY A 149 4.36 -12.71 -3.98
N SER A 150 3.22 -12.06 -4.22
CA SER A 150 2.65 -11.04 -3.32
C SER A 150 3.62 -9.89 -3.00
N PRO A 151 4.24 -9.24 -4.01
CA PRO A 151 5.25 -8.20 -3.79
C PRO A 151 4.65 -6.99 -3.05
N GLY A 152 5.45 -6.34 -2.20
CA GLY A 152 5.01 -5.18 -1.41
C GLY A 152 5.76 -5.04 -0.10
N PHE A 153 5.03 -4.94 1.00
CA PHE A 153 5.61 -4.82 2.34
C PHE A 153 6.45 -6.03 2.72
N LYS A 154 7.59 -5.76 3.36
CA LYS A 154 8.61 -6.76 3.73
C LYS A 154 8.45 -7.31 5.15
N LEU A 155 7.81 -6.56 6.05
CA LEU A 155 7.79 -6.87 7.48
C LEU A 155 6.92 -8.08 7.82
N GLY A 156 5.72 -8.18 7.24
CA GLY A 156 4.89 -9.39 7.35
C GLY A 156 4.30 -9.63 8.75
N THR A 157 3.94 -8.57 9.45
CA THR A 157 3.32 -8.61 10.78
C THR A 157 2.07 -9.49 10.75
N GLY A 158 2.08 -10.57 11.56
CA GLY A 158 0.95 -11.49 11.67
C GLY A 158 0.68 -12.33 10.42
N ARG A 159 1.57 -12.32 9.41
CA ARG A 159 1.41 -13.21 8.25
C ARG A 159 1.54 -14.67 8.66
N GLU A 160 0.54 -15.45 8.29
CA GLU A 160 0.52 -16.89 8.46
C GLU A 160 1.25 -17.55 7.29
N THR A 161 2.04 -18.58 7.58
CA THR A 161 2.60 -19.44 6.54
C THR A 161 1.44 -20.17 5.86
N LYS A 162 1.27 -19.95 4.56
CA LYS A 162 0.35 -20.73 3.72
C LYS A 162 0.92 -22.11 3.43
#